data_AF-A0A3D5Q9T6-F1
#
_entry.id   AF-A0A3D5Q9T6-F1
#
_cell.length_a   1.000
_cell.length_b   1.000
_cell.length_c   1.000
_cell.angle_alpha   90.00
_cell.angle_beta   90.00
_cell.angle_gamma   90.00
#
_symmetry.space_group_name_H-M   'P 1'
#
loop_
_entity.id
_entity.type
_entity.pdbx_description
1 polymer ?
#
loop_
_entity_poly.entity_id
_entity_poly.type
_entity_poly.pdbx_seq_one_letter_code
_entity_poly.pdbx_strand_id
1 'polypeptide(L)'
;MNGKKATKTGNYTPPGLLYTFLLCLRLIFFSDKAFFELSHDKRLTYNLITIFLLMLTIPVKVFTTEKIILFNPGRFIENILLSLIFISFLYLLLPKKETTFAGYLRVFLGFEAVDIFGGLTLLLSGKILDFYTAVLLGWYLSLAVYAVAKIAKLEYVVGFMLVFFAFLVTNFVPIFLGG
;
A
#
# COMPACT_ATOMS: atom_id res chain seq x y z
N MET A 1 -5.09 34.98 18.70
CA MET A 1 -6.08 33.91 18.91
C MET A 1 -5.34 32.63 19.34
N ASN A 2 -5.37 32.33 20.64
CA ASN A 2 -4.70 31.17 21.23
C ASN A 2 -5.55 29.91 21.03
N GLY A 3 -5.23 29.13 20.00
CA GLY A 3 -5.77 27.78 19.81
C GLY A 3 -5.14 26.83 20.81
N LYS A 4 -5.73 26.72 22.01
CA LYS A 4 -5.42 25.66 22.98
C LYS A 4 -5.50 24.30 22.27
N LYS A 5 -4.36 23.66 22.02
CA LYS A 5 -4.31 22.21 21.75
C LYS A 5 -4.87 21.55 22.99
N ALA A 6 -6.07 20.98 22.88
CA ALA A 6 -6.64 20.15 23.92
C ALA A 6 -5.71 18.94 24.11
N THR A 7 -4.85 19.02 25.12
CA THR A 7 -4.10 17.88 25.65
C THR A 7 -5.13 16.95 26.27
N LYS A 8 -5.65 16.00 25.49
CA LYS A 8 -6.54 14.94 26.01
C LYS A 8 -5.71 14.02 26.90
N THR A 9 -5.67 14.27 28.20
CA THR A 9 -5.31 13.24 29.20
C THR A 9 -6.47 12.25 29.27
N GLY A 10 -6.29 11.05 28.72
CA GLY A 10 -7.24 9.95 28.83
C GLY A 10 -6.53 8.64 28.51
N ASN A 11 -6.68 7.63 29.37
CA ASN A 11 -6.11 6.28 29.28
C ASN A 11 -5.63 5.91 27.87
N TYR A 12 -4.32 5.95 27.68
CA TYR A 12 -3.67 5.78 26.39
C TYR A 12 -3.49 4.30 26.06
N THR A 13 -4.60 3.63 25.76
CA THR A 13 -4.57 2.26 25.24
C THR A 13 -3.93 2.29 23.85
N PRO A 14 -2.90 1.48 23.57
CA PRO A 14 -2.35 1.38 22.22
C PRO A 14 -3.47 0.97 21.24
N PRO A 15 -3.50 1.55 20.03
CA PRO A 15 -4.53 1.24 19.05
C PRO A 15 -4.54 -0.27 18.75
N GLY A 16 -5.71 -0.90 18.83
CA GLY A 16 -5.84 -2.32 18.54
C GLY A 16 -5.58 -2.66 17.06
N LEU A 17 -5.29 -3.94 16.79
CA LEU A 17 -5.12 -4.45 15.43
C LEU A 17 -6.35 -4.15 14.56
N LEU A 18 -7.55 -4.42 15.08
CA LEU A 18 -8.82 -4.17 14.39
C LEU A 18 -9.00 -2.69 14.02
N TYR A 19 -8.62 -1.78 14.94
CA TYR A 19 -8.68 -0.34 14.67
C TYR A 19 -7.78 0.04 13.50
N THR A 20 -6.54 -0.46 13.52
CA THR A 20 -5.57 -0.21 12.45
C THR A 20 -6.07 -0.77 11.12
N PHE A 21 -6.64 -1.98 11.14
CA PHE A 21 -7.22 -2.60 9.95
C PHE A 21 -8.38 -1.80 9.37
N LEU A 22 -9.31 -1.31 10.21
CA LEU A 22 -10.39 -0.42 9.76
C LEU A 22 -9.86 0.91 9.20
N LEU A 23 -8.75 1.41 9.76
CA LEU A 23 -8.08 2.60 9.25
C LEU A 23 -7.48 2.35 7.87
N CYS A 24 -6.84 1.19 7.65
CA CYS A 24 -6.37 0.75 6.33
C CYS A 24 -7.53 0.62 5.33
N LEU A 25 -8.64 -0.01 5.73
CA LEU A 25 -9.84 -0.11 4.88
C LEU A 25 -10.38 1.27 4.49
N ARG A 26 -10.38 2.24 5.41
CA ARG A 26 -10.75 3.63 5.05
C ARG A 26 -9.74 4.27 4.10
N LEU A 27 -8.45 4.00 4.31
CA LEU A 27 -7.37 4.54 3.49
C LEU A 27 -7.48 4.08 2.03
N ILE A 28 -7.76 2.81 1.78
CA ILE A 28 -7.90 2.26 0.42
C ILE A 28 -9.11 2.82 -0.35
N PHE A 29 -10.04 3.49 0.34
CA PHE A 29 -11.10 4.31 -0.27
C PHE A 29 -10.78 5.81 -0.23
N PHE A 30 -9.49 6.17 -0.32
CA PHE A 30 -9.00 7.55 -0.43
C PHE A 30 -9.35 8.46 0.75
N SER A 31 -9.44 7.92 1.97
CA SER A 31 -9.77 8.73 3.15
C SER A 31 -8.61 9.61 3.61
N ASP A 32 -8.82 10.93 3.57
CA ASP A 32 -7.91 11.96 4.11
C ASP A 32 -7.58 11.74 5.58
N LYS A 33 -8.61 11.48 6.38
CA LYS A 33 -8.46 11.29 7.83
C LYS A 33 -7.56 10.10 8.13
N ALA A 34 -7.79 8.98 7.45
CA ALA A 34 -6.98 7.77 7.61
C ALA A 34 -5.54 8.00 7.16
N PHE A 35 -5.34 8.71 6.05
CA PHE A 35 -4.02 9.06 5.54
C PHE A 35 -3.20 9.88 6.56
N PHE A 36 -3.79 10.94 7.14
CA PHE A 36 -3.09 11.77 8.12
C PHE A 36 -2.76 10.99 9.40
N GLU A 37 -3.69 10.15 9.85
CA GLU A 37 -3.49 9.36 11.06
C GLU A 37 -2.38 8.30 10.89
N LEU A 38 -2.39 7.57 9.77
CA LEU A 38 -1.37 6.56 9.46
C LEU A 38 0.02 7.18 9.26
N SER A 39 0.10 8.33 8.59
CA SER A 39 1.38 9.02 8.38
C SER A 39 2.00 9.59 9.65
N HIS A 40 1.21 9.91 10.69
CA HIS A 40 1.69 10.58 11.89
C HIS A 40 1.78 9.67 13.12
N ASP A 41 0.82 8.75 13.36
CA ASP A 41 0.84 7.92 14.56
C ASP A 41 1.79 6.71 14.46
N LYS A 42 2.95 6.81 15.12
CA LYS A 42 4.01 5.79 15.09
C LYS A 42 3.59 4.50 15.78
N ARG A 43 2.58 4.53 16.64
CA ARG A 43 2.10 3.37 17.40
C ARG A 43 1.42 2.33 16.50
N LEU A 44 0.95 2.74 15.32
CA LEU A 44 0.32 1.87 14.34
C LEU A 44 1.33 0.99 13.56
N THR A 45 2.64 1.28 13.66
CA THR A 45 3.66 0.64 12.80
C THR A 45 3.67 -0.88 12.90
N TYR A 46 3.66 -1.44 14.12
CA TYR A 46 3.67 -2.89 14.30
C TYR A 46 2.39 -3.53 13.78
N ASN A 47 1.23 -2.92 14.06
CA ASN A 47 -0.06 -3.40 13.54
C ASN A 47 -0.10 -3.36 12.00
N LEU A 48 0.47 -2.33 11.38
CA LEU A 48 0.56 -2.20 9.92
C LEU A 48 1.45 -3.29 9.31
N ILE A 49 2.60 -3.58 9.94
CA ILE A 49 3.47 -4.67 9.51
C ILE A 49 2.72 -6.01 9.64
N THR A 50 2.02 -6.25 10.76
CA THR A 50 1.21 -7.46 10.93
C THR A 50 0.13 -7.57 9.87
N ILE A 51 -0.61 -6.50 9.59
CA ILE A 51 -1.64 -6.47 8.55
C ILE A 51 -1.00 -6.77 7.19
N PHE A 52 0.09 -6.10 6.83
CA PHE A 52 0.82 -6.35 5.59
C PHE A 52 1.22 -7.82 5.42
N LEU A 53 1.84 -8.41 6.44
CA LEU A 53 2.24 -9.82 6.41
C LEU A 53 1.03 -10.76 6.27
N LEU A 54 -0.10 -10.45 6.92
CA LEU A 54 -1.33 -11.23 6.77
C LEU A 54 -1.91 -11.10 5.35
N MET A 55 -1.93 -9.90 4.78
CA MET A 55 -2.43 -9.65 3.42
C MET A 55 -1.64 -10.45 2.37
N LEU A 56 -0.32 -10.52 2.51
CA LEU A 56 0.54 -11.30 1.63
C LEU A 56 0.32 -12.83 1.69
N THR A 57 -0.36 -13.33 2.73
CA THR A 57 -0.71 -14.76 2.82
C THR A 57 -2.03 -15.11 2.12
N ILE A 58 -2.78 -14.12 1.65
CA ILE A 58 -4.08 -14.34 1.02
C ILE A 58 -3.85 -15.09 -0.31
N PRO A 59 -4.46 -16.27 -0.48
CA PRO A 59 -4.32 -17.03 -1.72
C PRO A 59 -4.99 -16.29 -2.88
N VAL A 60 -4.27 -16.18 -3.99
CA VAL A 60 -4.72 -15.52 -5.22
C VAL A 60 -4.58 -16.44 -6.42
N LYS A 61 -5.50 -16.34 -7.37
CA LYS A 61 -5.43 -17.06 -8.65
C LYS A 61 -4.63 -16.26 -9.66
N VAL A 62 -3.63 -16.87 -10.29
CA VAL A 62 -2.85 -16.20 -11.35
C VAL A 62 -3.68 -16.05 -12.60
N PHE A 63 -3.73 -14.85 -13.14
CA PHE A 63 -4.47 -14.55 -14.36
C PHE A 63 -3.96 -15.34 -15.60
N THR A 64 -2.64 -15.50 -15.75
CA THR A 64 -2.04 -16.20 -16.91
C THR A 64 -2.17 -17.73 -16.91
N THR A 65 -2.22 -18.35 -15.73
CA THR A 65 -2.16 -19.82 -15.62
C THR A 65 -3.39 -20.42 -14.95
N GLU A 66 -4.28 -19.58 -14.41
CA GLU A 66 -5.42 -19.94 -13.55
C GLU A 66 -5.06 -20.82 -12.34
N LYS A 67 -3.76 -21.00 -12.09
CA LYS A 67 -3.25 -21.75 -10.95
C LYS A 67 -3.46 -20.91 -9.69
N ILE A 68 -3.92 -21.56 -8.64
CA ILE A 68 -3.96 -20.96 -7.32
C ILE A 68 -2.54 -20.89 -6.80
N ILE A 69 -2.04 -19.68 -6.52
CA ILE A 69 -0.80 -19.53 -5.78
C ILE A 69 -1.12 -19.83 -4.33
N LEU A 70 -0.78 -21.04 -3.90
CA LEU A 70 -0.64 -21.35 -2.49
C LEU A 70 0.61 -20.67 -1.95
N PHE A 71 0.62 -20.38 -0.65
CA PHE A 71 1.73 -19.73 0.03
C PHE A 71 3.06 -20.41 -0.33
N ASN A 72 3.96 -19.64 -0.94
CA ASN A 72 5.31 -20.07 -1.27
C ASN A 72 6.30 -19.09 -0.59
N PRO A 73 7.16 -19.56 0.32
CA PRO A 73 8.10 -18.71 1.04
C PRO A 73 9.01 -17.87 0.14
N GLY A 74 9.45 -18.42 -1.00
CA GLY A 74 10.28 -17.70 -1.96
C GLY A 74 9.55 -16.53 -2.61
N ARG A 75 8.33 -16.78 -3.12
CA ARG A 75 7.49 -15.72 -3.70
C ARG A 75 7.03 -14.70 -2.65
N PHE A 76 6.84 -15.13 -1.41
CA PHE A 76 6.49 -14.25 -0.31
C PHE A 76 7.59 -13.22 -0.05
N ILE A 77 8.85 -13.67 0.04
CA ILE A 77 10.00 -12.77 0.20
C ILE A 77 10.17 -11.87 -1.01
N GLU A 78 10.01 -12.41 -2.22
CA GLU A 78 10.07 -11.65 -3.47
C GLU A 78 9.04 -10.52 -3.50
N ASN A 79 7.79 -10.79 -3.16
CA ASN A 79 6.73 -9.78 -3.09
C ASN A 79 7.04 -8.69 -2.07
N ILE A 80 7.56 -9.05 -0.89
CA ILE A 80 8.00 -8.07 0.11
C ILE A 80 9.09 -7.17 -0.47
N LEU A 81 10.11 -7.76 -1.11
CA LEU A 81 11.22 -7.01 -1.70
C LEU A 81 10.73 -6.08 -2.81
N LEU A 82 9.86 -6.56 -3.71
CA LEU A 82 9.30 -5.75 -4.79
C LEU A 82 8.48 -4.58 -4.26
N SER A 83 7.61 -4.80 -3.26
CA SER A 83 6.85 -3.73 -2.62
C SER A 83 7.79 -2.70 -1.96
N LEU A 84 8.81 -3.16 -1.22
CA LEU A 84 9.77 -2.25 -0.59
C LEU A 84 10.60 -1.48 -1.61
N ILE A 85 11.01 -2.11 -2.71
CA ILE A 85 11.74 -1.44 -3.81
C ILE A 85 10.86 -0.38 -4.44
N PHE A 86 9.61 -0.70 -4.77
CA PHE A 86 8.66 0.26 -5.33
C PHE A 86 8.45 1.47 -4.41
N ILE A 87 8.13 1.20 -3.14
CA ILE A 87 7.90 2.23 -2.12
C ILE A 87 9.16 3.11 -1.95
N SER A 88 10.33 2.50 -1.82
CA SER A 88 11.59 3.21 -1.61
C SER A 88 11.99 4.04 -2.82
N PHE A 89 11.88 3.47 -4.02
CA PHE A 89 12.20 4.17 -5.26
C PHE A 89 11.25 5.35 -5.48
N LEU A 90 9.96 5.16 -5.27
CA LEU A 90 8.98 6.23 -5.37
C LEU A 90 9.23 7.36 -4.36
N TYR A 91 9.65 7.03 -3.13
CA TYR A 91 10.05 8.03 -2.14
C TYR A 91 11.31 8.81 -2.57
N LEU A 92 12.26 8.17 -3.26
CA LEU A 92 13.46 8.84 -3.78
C LEU A 92 13.12 9.82 -4.91
N LEU A 93 12.11 9.50 -5.73
CA LEU A 93 11.63 10.35 -6.82
C LEU A 93 10.83 11.57 -6.34
N LEU A 94 10.41 11.61 -5.08
CA LEU A 94 9.65 12.74 -4.56
C LEU A 94 10.51 14.03 -4.58
N PRO A 95 10.04 15.11 -5.23
CA PRO A 95 10.79 16.38 -5.30
C PRO A 95 10.85 17.07 -3.94
N LYS A 96 9.86 16.83 -3.07
CA LYS A 96 9.80 17.37 -1.70
C LYS A 96 9.45 16.25 -0.73
N LYS A 97 10.30 16.06 0.29
CA LYS A 97 10.14 15.04 1.33
C LYS A 97 9.57 15.67 2.59
N GLU A 98 8.32 16.13 2.53
CA GLU A 98 7.66 16.76 3.70
C GLU A 98 7.34 15.76 4.81
N THR A 99 7.22 14.47 4.46
CA THR A 99 7.00 13.38 5.41
C THR A 99 8.26 12.53 5.53
N THR A 100 8.55 12.04 6.74
CA THR A 100 9.64 11.07 6.97
C THR A 100 9.40 9.77 6.20
N PHE A 101 10.47 9.08 5.80
CA PHE A 101 10.35 7.76 5.14
C PHE A 101 9.48 6.79 5.95
N ALA A 102 9.59 6.78 7.29
CA ALA A 102 8.75 5.94 8.15
C ALA A 102 7.26 6.33 8.15
N GLY A 103 6.93 7.61 7.98
CA GLY A 103 5.54 8.05 7.78
C GLY A 103 4.99 7.67 6.42
N TYR A 104 5.81 7.82 5.38
CA TYR A 104 5.51 7.38 4.03
C TYR A 104 5.27 5.87 3.98
N LEU A 105 6.19 5.07 4.52
CA LEU A 105 6.10 3.62 4.57
C LEU A 105 4.82 3.14 5.26
N ARG A 106 4.40 3.78 6.37
CA ARG A 106 3.16 3.42 7.07
C ARG A 106 1.90 3.58 6.20
N VAL A 107 1.86 4.61 5.35
CA VAL A 107 0.74 4.80 4.41
C VAL A 107 0.72 3.67 3.39
N PHE A 108 1.89 3.35 2.80
CA PHE A 108 1.98 2.27 1.80
C PHE A 108 1.69 0.89 2.39
N LEU A 109 2.19 0.57 3.59
CA LEU A 109 1.81 -0.65 4.30
C LEU A 109 0.28 -0.72 4.54
N GLY A 110 -0.38 0.43 4.70
CA GLY A 110 -1.84 0.49 4.78
C GLY A 110 -2.56 0.21 3.46
N PHE A 111 -1.93 0.49 2.31
CA PHE A 111 -2.49 0.19 0.99
C PHE A 111 -2.51 -1.31 0.67
N GLU A 112 -1.62 -2.09 1.27
CA GLU A 112 -1.58 -3.55 1.11
C GLU A 112 -2.87 -4.23 1.62
N ALA A 113 -3.70 -3.52 2.40
CA ALA A 113 -5.06 -3.96 2.71
C ALA A 113 -5.97 -4.13 1.47
N VAL A 114 -5.59 -3.61 0.30
CA VAL A 114 -6.27 -3.90 -0.98
C VAL A 114 -6.27 -5.40 -1.29
N ASP A 115 -5.24 -6.14 -0.87
CA ASP A 115 -5.11 -7.57 -1.17
C ASP A 115 -6.21 -8.44 -0.54
N ILE A 116 -6.97 -7.91 0.42
CA ILE A 116 -8.18 -8.58 0.90
C ILE A 116 -9.18 -8.86 -0.23
N PHE A 117 -9.22 -7.96 -1.23
CA PHE A 117 -10.02 -8.14 -2.43
C PHE A 117 -9.37 -9.12 -3.41
N GLY A 118 -8.06 -9.33 -3.32
CA GLY A 118 -7.35 -10.36 -4.08
C GLY A 118 -7.94 -11.76 -3.89
N GLY A 119 -8.49 -12.07 -2.70
CA GLY A 119 -9.17 -13.35 -2.46
C GLY A 119 -10.36 -13.62 -3.39
N LEU A 120 -11.00 -12.59 -3.94
CA LEU A 120 -12.09 -12.74 -4.91
C LEU A 120 -11.63 -13.37 -6.23
N THR A 121 -10.33 -13.29 -6.55
CA THR A 121 -9.75 -13.94 -7.74
C THR A 121 -9.98 -15.45 -7.75
N LEU A 122 -10.13 -16.09 -6.58
CA LEU A 122 -10.41 -17.53 -6.47
C LEU A 122 -11.74 -17.92 -7.12
N LEU A 123 -12.72 -17.02 -7.08
CA LEU A 123 -14.07 -17.21 -7.61
C LEU A 123 -14.20 -16.86 -9.10
N LEU A 124 -13.16 -16.28 -9.71
CA LEU A 124 -13.16 -15.79 -11.09
C LEU A 124 -12.31 -16.69 -12.00
N SER A 125 -12.57 -16.64 -13.30
CA SER A 125 -11.80 -17.35 -14.34
C SER A 125 -11.85 -16.61 -15.69
N GLY A 126 -10.94 -16.98 -16.59
CA GLY A 126 -10.82 -16.43 -17.94
C GLY A 126 -10.72 -14.91 -17.98
N LYS A 127 -11.37 -14.29 -18.98
CA LYS A 127 -11.31 -12.84 -19.22
C LYS A 127 -11.78 -11.98 -18.04
N ILE A 128 -12.67 -12.50 -17.19
CA ILE A 128 -13.17 -11.77 -16.03
C ILE A 128 -12.08 -11.67 -14.97
N LEU A 129 -11.27 -12.72 -14.79
CA LEU A 129 -10.12 -12.70 -13.90
C LEU A 129 -9.08 -11.67 -14.38
N ASP A 130 -8.75 -11.66 -15.67
CA ASP A 130 -7.82 -10.68 -16.25
C ASP A 130 -8.26 -9.23 -16.00
N PHE A 131 -9.53 -8.95 -16.29
CA PHE A 131 -10.11 -7.62 -16.07
C PHE A 131 -10.09 -7.24 -14.59
N TYR A 132 -10.48 -8.16 -13.70
CA TYR A 132 -10.50 -7.91 -12.27
C TYR A 132 -9.11 -7.63 -11.70
N THR A 133 -8.10 -8.41 -12.09
CA THR A 133 -6.70 -8.18 -11.68
C THR A 133 -6.17 -6.84 -12.19
N ALA A 134 -6.50 -6.45 -13.43
CA ALA A 134 -6.14 -5.13 -13.96
C ALA A 134 -6.80 -3.98 -13.17
N VAL A 135 -8.08 -4.15 -12.78
CA VAL A 135 -8.80 -3.17 -11.94
C VAL A 135 -8.18 -3.07 -10.55
N LEU A 136 -7.83 -4.19 -9.90
CA LEU A 136 -7.15 -4.19 -8.60
C LEU A 136 -5.79 -3.48 -8.67
N LEU A 137 -4.99 -3.78 -9.69
CA LEU A 137 -3.71 -3.12 -9.90
C LEU A 137 -3.88 -1.61 -10.15
N GLY A 138 -4.85 -1.23 -10.99
CA GLY A 138 -5.19 0.17 -11.25
C GLY A 138 -5.64 0.91 -9.99
N TRP A 139 -6.38 0.23 -9.10
CA TRP A 139 -6.78 0.78 -7.81
C TRP A 139 -5.56 1.02 -6.91
N TYR A 140 -4.67 0.04 -6.77
CA TYR A 140 -3.43 0.18 -6.00
C TYR A 140 -2.57 1.35 -6.52
N LEU A 141 -2.36 1.45 -7.84
CA LEU A 141 -1.61 2.56 -8.43
C LEU A 141 -2.29 3.91 -8.20
N SER A 142 -3.61 3.96 -8.27
CA SER A 142 -4.37 5.19 -7.96
C SER A 142 -4.17 5.63 -6.50
N LEU A 143 -4.11 4.69 -5.56
CA LEU A 143 -3.79 4.97 -4.16
C LEU A 143 -2.37 5.50 -3.99
N ALA A 144 -1.39 4.93 -4.70
CA ALA A 144 -0.02 5.43 -4.72
C ALA A 144 0.04 6.87 -5.27
N VAL A 145 -0.68 7.18 -6.35
CA VAL A 145 -0.76 8.55 -6.90
C VAL A 145 -1.37 9.51 -5.89
N TYR A 146 -2.46 9.11 -5.23
CA TYR A 146 -3.10 9.88 -4.18
C TYR A 146 -2.13 10.19 -3.03
N ALA A 147 -1.39 9.19 -2.54
CA ALA A 147 -0.39 9.41 -1.50
C ALA A 147 0.72 10.35 -1.95
N VAL A 148 1.31 10.13 -3.13
CA VAL A 148 2.39 10.96 -3.67
C VAL A 148 1.94 12.42 -3.83
N ALA A 149 0.78 12.63 -4.46
CA ALA A 149 0.21 13.96 -4.66
C ALA A 149 0.04 14.70 -3.33
N LYS A 150 -0.43 13.99 -2.28
CA LYS A 150 -0.61 14.59 -0.95
C LYS A 150 0.69 14.84 -0.20
N ILE A 151 1.61 13.88 -0.19
CA ILE A 151 2.86 13.98 0.58
C ILE A 151 3.76 15.06 0.01
N ALA A 152 3.85 15.15 -1.32
CA ALA A 152 4.71 16.11 -2.00
C ALA A 152 3.99 17.41 -2.42
N LYS A 153 2.68 17.52 -2.14
CA LYS A 153 1.80 18.63 -2.56
C LYS A 153 1.90 18.90 -4.07
N LEU A 154 1.77 17.83 -4.85
CA LEU A 154 1.86 17.86 -6.31
C LEU A 154 0.47 17.76 -6.93
N GLU A 155 0.35 18.22 -8.17
CA GLU A 155 -0.80 17.90 -9.01
C GLU A 155 -0.86 16.39 -9.29
N TYR A 156 -2.08 15.85 -9.40
CA TYR A 156 -2.30 14.42 -9.64
C TYR A 156 -1.62 13.91 -10.91
N VAL A 157 -1.53 14.74 -11.96
CA VAL A 157 -0.86 14.39 -13.22
C VAL A 157 0.63 14.13 -13.01
N VAL A 158 1.30 14.99 -12.22
CA VAL A 158 2.72 14.81 -11.89
C VAL A 158 2.90 13.58 -10.98
N GLY A 159 2.02 13.41 -9.99
CA GLY A 159 2.03 12.22 -9.14
C GLY A 159 1.86 10.93 -9.94
N PHE A 160 0.97 10.94 -10.94
CA PHE A 160 0.77 9.82 -11.87
C PHE A 160 2.05 9.49 -12.64
N MET A 161 2.72 10.49 -13.23
CA MET A 161 3.98 10.26 -13.95
C MET A 161 5.04 9.60 -13.07
N LEU A 162 5.20 10.07 -11.83
CA LEU A 162 6.18 9.52 -10.88
C LEU A 162 5.86 8.07 -10.50
N VAL A 163 4.60 7.79 -10.17
CA VAL A 163 4.13 6.45 -9.81
C VAL A 163 4.25 5.50 -10.99
N PHE A 164 3.86 5.93 -12.19
CA PHE A 164 3.95 5.12 -13.39
C PHE A 164 5.40 4.79 -13.73
N PHE A 165 6.30 5.78 -13.65
CA PHE A 165 7.73 5.56 -13.86
C PHE A 165 8.31 4.60 -12.82
N ALA A 166 8.00 4.79 -11.53
CA ALA A 166 8.42 3.88 -10.47
C ALA A 166 7.91 2.45 -10.70
N PHE A 167 6.64 2.31 -11.10
CA PHE A 167 6.03 1.03 -11.39
C PHE A 167 6.73 0.31 -12.53
N LEU A 168 7.01 1.01 -13.64
CA LEU A 168 7.76 0.43 -14.76
C LEU A 168 9.12 -0.07 -14.28
N VAL A 169 9.90 0.78 -13.61
CA VAL A 169 11.23 0.42 -13.12
C VAL A 169 11.18 -0.80 -12.20
N THR A 170 10.24 -0.85 -11.24
CA THR A 170 10.09 -2.01 -10.34
C THR A 170 9.76 -3.29 -11.10
N ASN A 171 8.89 -3.24 -12.11
CA ASN A 171 8.56 -4.43 -12.92
C ASN A 171 9.72 -4.92 -13.79
N PHE A 172 10.70 -4.06 -14.11
CA PHE A 172 11.91 -4.48 -14.81
C PHE A 172 12.99 -5.05 -13.87
N VAL A 173 12.87 -4.89 -12.54
CA VAL A 173 13.87 -5.40 -11.57
C VAL A 173 14.11 -6.92 -11.71
N PRO A 174 13.08 -7.78 -11.83
CA PRO A 174 13.29 -9.21 -12.03
C PRO A 174 14.09 -9.54 -13.31
N ILE A 175 13.92 -8.74 -14.36
CA ILE A 175 14.65 -8.90 -15.63
C ILE A 175 16.13 -8.59 -15.45
N PHE A 176 16.48 -7.59 -14.64
CA PHE A 176 17.86 -7.20 -14.36
C PHE A 176 18.56 -8.10 -13.32
N LEU A 177 17.80 -8.78 -12.46
CA LEU A 177 18.32 -9.69 -11.43
C LEU A 177 18.44 -11.14 -11.89
N GLY A 178 18.16 -11.44 -13.16
CA GLY A 178 18.40 -12.75 -13.79
C GLY A 178 17.23 -13.71 -13.63
N GLY A 179 16.13 -13.44 -14.34
CA GLY A 179 15.14 -14.46 -14.69
C GLY A 179 15.72 -15.56 -15.58
#